data_AF-A0A3B5MEU7-F1
#
_entry.id   AF-A0A3B5MEU7-F1
#
_cell.length_a   1.000
_cell.length_b   1.000
_cell.length_c   1.000
_cell.angle_alpha   90.00
_cell.angle_beta   90.00
_cell.angle_gamma   90.00
#
_symmetry.space_group_name_H-M   'P 1'
#
loop_
_entity.id
_entity.type
_entity.pdbx_description
1 polymer ?
#
loop_
_entity_poly.entity_id
_entity_poly.type
_entity_poly.pdbx_seq_one_letter_code
_entity_poly.pdbx_strand_id
1 'polypeptide(L)' 'MDNRPFSCETCDKRFSRIDHLKAHKNIHTGERPFSCDTCGKGFSHIGNLSIHKKIHI' A
#
# COMPACT_ATOMS: atom_id res chain seq x y z
N MET A 1 0.44 25.83 0.06
CA MET A 1 0.16 24.90 -1.05
C MET A 1 0.16 23.49 -0.47
N ASP A 2 -0.96 22.77 -0.52
CA ASP A 2 -1.02 21.38 -0.06
C ASP A 2 -0.21 20.49 -1.02
N ASN A 3 0.88 19.88 -0.53
CA ASN A 3 1.78 19.02 -1.31
C ASN A 3 1.24 17.59 -1.50
N ARG A 4 -0.09 17.42 -1.48
CA ARG A 4 -0.76 16.14 -1.68
C ARG A 4 -1.72 16.23 -2.87
N PRO A 5 -1.19 16.19 -4.10
CA PRO A 5 -2.00 16.37 -5.30
C PRO A 5 -2.90 15.17 -5.60
N PHE A 6 -2.67 14.01 -4.98
CA PHE A 6 -3.39 12.78 -5.29
C PHE A 6 -4.48 12.52 -4.25
N SER A 7 -5.75 12.58 -4.63
CA SER A 7 -6.88 12.26 -3.75
C SER A 7 -7.43 10.85 -4.04
N CYS A 8 -7.99 10.22 -3.01
CA CYS A 8 -8.81 9.03 -3.17
C CYS A 8 -10.26 9.45 -3.41
N GLU A 9 -10.89 8.86 -4.44
CA GLU A 9 -12.27 9.15 -4.83
C GLU A 9 -13.30 8.48 -3.92
N THR A 10 -12.89 7.47 -3.14
CA THR A 10 -13.76 6.70 -2.24
C THR A 10 -13.78 7.26 -0.83
N CYS A 11 -12.68 7.85 -0.39
CA CYS A 11 -12.61 8.59 0.87
C CYS A 11 -11.64 9.75 0.66
N ASP A 12 -12.00 10.98 1.03
CA ASP A 12 -11.30 12.24 0.71
C ASP A 12 -9.84 12.37 1.21
N LYS A 13 -9.18 11.27 1.57
CA LYS A 13 -7.77 11.19 1.88
C LYS A 13 -6.92 11.61 0.67
N ARG A 14 -5.91 12.43 0.98
CA ARG A 14 -4.93 12.95 0.02
C ARG A 14 -3.54 12.40 0.30
N PHE A 15 -2.77 12.19 -0.75
CA PHE A 15 -1.44 11.60 -0.74
C PHE A 15 -0.48 12.48 -1.56
N SER A 16 0.78 12.53 -1.11
CA SER A 16 1.87 13.22 -1.81
C SER A 16 2.45 12.40 -2.95
N ARG A 17 2.16 11.11 -3.00
CA ARG A 17 2.68 10.17 -3.99
C ARG A 17 1.58 9.27 -4.55
N ILE A 18 1.66 8.98 -5.85
CA ILE A 18 0.68 8.17 -6.56
C ILE A 18 0.72 6.69 -6.15
N ASP A 19 1.90 6.14 -5.85
CA ASP A 19 2.06 4.75 -5.40
C ASP A 19 1.40 4.53 -4.03
N HIS A 20 1.46 5.53 -3.15
CA HIS A 20 0.75 5.49 -1.88
C HIS A 20 -0.77 5.55 -2.07
N LEU A 21 -1.27 6.36 -3.02
CA LEU A 21 -2.69 6.37 -3.37
C LEU A 21 -3.14 5.01 -3.92
N LYS A 22 -2.36 4.40 -4.84
CA LYS A 22 -2.67 3.06 -5.39
C LYS A 22 -2.73 2.00 -4.28
N ALA A 23 -1.70 1.96 -3.43
CA ALA A 23 -1.68 1.06 -2.28
C ALA A 23 -2.84 1.31 -1.30
N HIS A 24 -3.26 2.57 -1.15
CA HIS A 24 -4.42 2.91 -0.34
C HIS A 24 -5.73 2.41 -0.94
N LYS A 25 -5.92 2.53 -2.27
CA LYS A 25 -7.13 2.01 -2.96
C LYS A 25 -7.35 0.51 -2.69
N ASN A 26 -6.26 -0.24 -2.50
CA ASN A 26 -6.33 -1.66 -2.16
C ASN A 26 -7.08 -1.94 -0.83
N ILE A 27 -7.10 -0.99 0.12
CA ILE A 27 -7.85 -1.13 1.38
C ILE A 27 -9.37 -1.17 1.11
N HIS A 28 -9.84 -0.41 0.13
CA HIS A 28 -11.26 -0.39 -0.24
C HIS A 28 -11.68 -1.67 -0.97
N THR A 29 -10.80 -2.21 -1.80
CA THR A 29 -11.04 -3.45 -2.56
C THR A 29 -10.74 -4.73 -1.77
N GLY A 30 -9.98 -4.64 -0.69
CA GLY A 30 -9.44 -5.80 0.04
C GLY A 30 -8.24 -6.48 -0.64
N GLU A 31 -7.81 -6.02 -1.82
CA GLU A 31 -6.69 -6.60 -2.55
C GLU A 31 -5.36 -6.51 -1.79
N ARG A 32 -4.57 -7.57 -1.88
CA ARG A 32 -3.21 -7.66 -1.33
C ARG A 32 -2.29 -8.25 -2.38
N PRO A 33 -1.91 -7.46 -3.40
CA PRO A 33 -1.16 -7.95 -4.55
C PRO A 33 0.27 -8.42 -4.20
N PHE A 34 0.78 -8.05 -3.03
CA PHE A 34 2.13 -8.41 -2.60
C PHE A 34 2.06 -9.44 -1.48
N SER A 35 2.38 -10.70 -1.76
CA SER A 35 2.44 -11.78 -0.77
C SER A 35 3.87 -12.09 -0.34
N CYS A 36 4.04 -12.48 0.93
CA CYS A 36 5.28 -13.07 1.40
C CYS A 36 5.38 -14.52 0.95
N ASP A 37 6.42 -14.87 0.22
CA ASP A 37 6.66 -16.23 -0.27
C ASP A 37 6.96 -17.23 0.85
N THR A 38 7.43 -16.75 2.01
CA THR A 38 7.77 -17.59 3.17
C THR A 38 6.55 -17.97 4.02
N CYS A 39 5.62 -17.03 4.27
CA CYS A 39 4.52 -17.25 5.20
C CYS A 39 3.12 -16.93 4.63
N GLY A 40 3.02 -16.56 3.35
CA GLY A 40 1.76 -16.24 2.68
C GLY A 40 1.12 -14.91 3.09
N LYS A 41 1.72 -14.14 4.01
CA LYS A 41 1.14 -12.87 4.48
C LYS A 41 1.06 -11.85 3.33
N GLY A 42 -0.14 -11.34 3.07
CA GLY A 42 -0.40 -10.33 2.02
C GLY A 42 -0.25 -8.88 2.50
N PHE A 43 0.20 -8.02 1.60
CA PHE A 43 0.45 -6.59 1.80
C PHE A 43 -0.11 -5.77 0.66
N SER A 44 -0.57 -4.57 0.97
CA SER A 44 -1.10 -3.61 -0.01
C SER A 44 -0.02 -2.72 -0.64
N HIS A 45 1.21 -2.74 -0.10
CA HIS A 45 2.35 -1.95 -0.57
C HIS A 45 3.64 -2.77 -0.57
N ILE A 46 4.42 -2.69 -1.65
CA ILE A 46 5.67 -3.46 -1.83
C ILE A 46 6.74 -3.11 -0.79
N GLY A 47 6.85 -1.85 -0.37
CA GLY A 47 7.80 -1.44 0.68
C GLY A 47 7.55 -2.16 2.01
N ASN A 48 6.28 -2.38 2.35
CA ASN A 48 5.90 -3.11 3.56
C ASN A 48 6.26 -4.59 3.47
N LEU A 49 6.08 -5.21 2.30
CA LEU A 49 6.55 -6.58 2.05
C LEU A 49 8.07 -6.68 2.19
N SER A 50 8.82 -5.73 1.62
CA SER A 50 10.29 -5.72 1.70
C SER A 50 10.79 -5.62 3.15
N ILE A 51 10.18 -4.75 3.95
CA ILE A 51 10.48 -4.66 5.40
C ILE A 51 10.10 -5.96 6.11
N HIS A 52 8.91 -6.49 5.83
CA HIS A 52 8.44 -7.74 6.42
C HIS A 52 9.37 -8.91 6.12
N LYS A 53 9.89 -9.05 4.90
CA LYS A 53 10.81 -10.15 4.54
C LYS A 53 12.04 -10.21 5.46
N LYS A 54 12.44 -9.09 6.09
CA LYS A 54 13.55 -9.06 7.05
C LYS A 54 13.29 -9.82 8.34
N ILE A 55 12.04 -10.14 8.69
CA ILE A 55 11.73 -10.92 9.89
C ILE A 55 11.95 -12.43 9.70
N HIS A 56 12.08 -12.88 8.44
CA HIS A 56 12.26 -14.30 8.09
C HIS A 56 13.72 -14.63 7.77
N ILE A 57 14.61 -13.65 7.90
CA ILE A 57 16.07 -13.86 7.87
C ILE A 57 16.47 -14.41 9.22
#